data_AF-A0AAW4X0F9-F1
#
_entry.id   AF-A0AAW4X0F9-F1
#
_cell.length_a   1.000
_cell.length_b   1.000
_cell.length_c   1.000
_cell.angle_alpha   90.00
_cell.angle_beta   90.00
_cell.angle_gamma   90.00
#
_symmetry.space_group_name_H-M   'P 1'
#
loop_
_entity.id
_entity.type
_entity.pdbx_description
1 polymer ?
#
loop_
_entity_poly.entity_id
_entity_poly.type
_entity_poly.pdbx_seq_one_letter_code
_entity_poly.pdbx_strand_id
1 'polypeptide(L)' 'MYKIENEELLAEFELHGAPFVCIEPWYGIADSVDSTGDLKNKEGIIRLKSGKEFSCQHSIEIK' A
#
# COMPACT_ATOMS: atom_id res chain seq x y z
N MET A 1 -6.82 8.18 -5.92
CA MET A 1 -5.64 9.07 -6.09
C MET A 1 -4.74 8.75 -4.90
N TYR A 2 -3.49 8.31 -5.10
CA TYR A 2 -2.64 7.89 -3.97
C TYR A 2 -1.92 9.10 -3.37
N LYS A 3 -1.81 9.14 -2.05
CA LYS A 3 -1.01 10.15 -1.33
C LYS A 3 0.11 9.44 -0.56
N ILE A 4 1.35 9.93 -0.70
CA ILE A 4 2.52 9.36 -0.03
C ILE A 4 2.72 10.08 1.30
N GLU A 5 2.68 9.34 2.41
CA GLU A 5 3.09 9.81 3.72
C GLU A 5 4.04 8.76 4.33
N ASN A 6 5.30 9.14 4.60
CA ASN A 6 6.30 8.30 5.29
C ASN A 6 6.52 6.87 4.74
N GLU A 7 6.64 6.72 3.42
CA GLU A 7 6.79 5.42 2.70
C GLU A 7 5.53 4.53 2.73
N GLU A 8 4.44 4.99 3.34
CA GLU A 8 3.11 4.41 3.21
C GLU A 8 2.33 5.13 2.10
N LEU A 9 1.62 4.35 1.30
CA LEU A 9 0.68 4.86 0.31
C LEU A 9 -0.72 4.75 0.91
N LEU A 10 -1.45 5.86 0.98
CA LEU A 10 -2.88 5.79 1.23
C LEU A 10 -3.62 5.70 -0.10
N ALA A 11 -4.33 4.58 -0.31
CA ALA A 11 -5.31 4.48 -1.38
C ALA A 11 -6.70 4.80 -0.85
N GLU A 12 -7.35 5.76 -1.49
CA GLU A 12 -8.77 6.07 -1.28
C GLU A 12 -9.57 5.46 -2.43
N PHE A 13 -10.47 4.53 -2.10
CA PHE A 13 -11.37 3.91 -3.05
C PHE A 13 -12.82 4.17 -2.67
N GLU A 14 -13.58 4.65 -3.66
CA GLU A 14 -15.02 4.81 -3.59
C GLU A 14 -15.66 3.91 -4.64
N LEU A 15 -16.51 2.98 -4.21
CA LEU A 15 -17.39 2.28 -5.13
C LEU A 15 -18.58 3.20 -5.42
N HIS A 16 -18.79 3.55 -6.69
CA HIS A 16 -19.83 4.50 -7.06
C HIS A 16 -21.21 4.07 -6.52
N GLY A 17 -21.84 4.94 -5.72
CA GLY A 17 -23.12 4.67 -5.07
C GLY A 17 -23.06 3.99 -3.70
N ALA A 18 -21.86 3.66 -3.20
CA ALA A 18 -21.69 3.15 -1.84
C ALA A 18 -21.75 4.30 -0.81
N PRO A 19 -22.42 4.11 0.34
CA PRO A 19 -22.47 5.11 1.41
C PRO A 19 -21.23 5.04 2.33
N PHE A 20 -20.10 4.55 1.82
CA PHE A 20 -18.85 4.38 2.58
C PHE A 20 -17.64 4.52 1.65
N VAL A 21 -16.48 4.73 2.26
CA VAL A 21 -15.18 4.82 1.57
C VAL A 21 -14.21 3.80 2.16
N CYS A 22 -13.27 3.32 1.35
CA CYS A 22 -12.15 2.51 1.81
C CYS A 22 -10.95 3.42 2.16
N ILE A 23 -10.34 3.17 3.33
CA ILE A 23 -9.09 3.78 3.77
C ILE A 23 -8.05 2.65 3.77
N GLU A 24 -7.07 2.73 2.86
CA GLU A 24 -6.15 1.61 2.64
C GLU A 24 -4.68 2.04 2.82
N PRO A 25 -4.13 1.92 4.04
CA PRO A 25 -2.71 2.18 4.30
C PRO A 25 -1.88 1.01 3.76
N TRP A 26 -1.24 1.22 2.62
CA TRP A 26 -0.45 0.21 1.93
C TRP A 26 1.05 0.38 2.19
N TYR A 27 1.73 -0.75 2.41
CA TYR A 27 3.18 -0.88 2.38
C TYR A 27 3.62 -1.62 1.11
N GLY A 28 3.25 -1.03 -0.03
CA GLY A 28 3.46 -1.58 -1.36
C GLY A 28 2.47 -1.00 -2.35
N ILE A 29 2.58 -1.39 -3.62
CA ILE A 29 1.70 -0.91 -4.68
C ILE A 29 1.37 -2.01 -5.68
N ALA A 30 0.26 -1.85 -6.41
CA ALA A 30 -0.06 -2.65 -7.59
C ALA A 30 1.04 -2.52 -8.66
N ASP A 31 1.11 -3.48 -9.57
CA ASP A 31 2.06 -3.40 -10.68
C ASP A 31 1.78 -2.18 -11.57
N SER A 32 2.85 -1.55 -12.04
CA SER A 32 2.75 -0.56 -13.10
C SER A 32 2.47 -1.24 -14.44
N VAL A 33 2.00 -0.46 -15.41
CA VAL A 33 1.76 -0.95 -16.78
C VAL A 33 3.04 -1.44 -17.46
N ASP A 34 4.20 -0.99 -17.00
CA ASP A 34 5.53 -1.35 -17.50
C ASP A 34 6.19 -2.47 -16.68
N SER A 35 5.45 -3.09 -15.75
CA SER A 35 5.97 -4.16 -14.90
C SER A 35 6.57 -5.29 -15.74
N THR A 36 7.76 -5.76 -15.34
CA THR A 36 8.40 -6.89 -15.99
C THR A 36 7.83 -8.24 -15.53
N GLY A 37 6.98 -8.25 -14.50
CA GLY A 37 6.46 -9.46 -13.85
C GLY A 37 7.51 -10.23 -13.03
N ASP A 38 8.76 -9.78 -12.98
CA ASP A 38 9.77 -10.36 -12.08
C ASP A 38 9.58 -9.78 -10.69
N LEU A 39 9.21 -10.63 -9.73
CA LEU A 39 9.03 -10.24 -8.33
C LEU A 39 10.25 -9.51 -7.76
N LYS A 40 11.45 -9.86 -8.21
CA LYS A 40 12.69 -9.20 -7.80
C LYS A 40 12.78 -7.76 -8.28
N ASN A 41 11.97 -7.32 -9.23
CA ASN A 41 11.96 -5.96 -9.74
C ASN A 41 10.65 -5.22 -9.42
N LYS A 42 9.73 -5.86 -8.69
CA LYS A 42 8.43 -5.28 -8.34
C LYS A 42 8.60 -3.99 -7.54
N GLU A 43 8.02 -2.91 -8.03
CA GLU A 43 8.00 -1.61 -7.36
C GLU A 43 7.26 -1.70 -6.02
N GLY A 44 7.77 -0.98 -5.01
CA GLY A 44 7.18 -0.93 -3.67
C GLY A 44 7.31 -2.21 -2.86
N ILE A 45 8.01 -3.26 -3.33
CA ILE A 45 8.16 -4.50 -2.58
C ILE A 45 9.16 -4.33 -1.41
N ILE A 46 8.74 -4.73 -0.22
CA ILE A 46 9.64 -4.79 0.94
C ILE A 46 10.53 -6.04 0.83
N ARG A 47 11.84 -5.83 0.76
CA ARG A 47 12.83 -6.92 0.72
C ARG A 47 13.34 -7.24 2.11
N LEU A 48 13.05 -8.45 2.57
CA LEU A 48 13.59 -8.96 3.84
C LEU A 48 14.78 -9.88 3.62
N LYS A 49 15.86 -9.60 4.35
CA LYS A 49 17.00 -10.53 4.44
C LYS A 49 16.64 -11.68 5.39
N SER A 50 17.35 -12.80 5.26
CA SER A 50 17.16 -13.94 6.16
C SER A 50 17.28 -13.53 7.64
N GLY A 51 16.30 -13.92 8.45
CA GLY A 51 16.23 -13.60 9.88
C GLY A 51 15.90 -12.14 10.19
N LYS A 52 15.39 -11.36 9.23
CA LYS A 52 14.87 -10.01 9.45
C LYS A 52 13.36 -10.01 9.48
N GLU A 53 12.82 -9.01 10.18
CA GLU A 53 11.39 -8.81 10.38
C GLU A 53 11.01 -7.43 9.83
N PHE A 54 9.78 -7.34 9.34
CA PHE A 54 9.12 -6.08 9.02
C PHE A 54 7.96 -5.90 10.01
N SER A 55 7.82 -4.71 10.58
CA SER A 55 6.73 -4.36 11.48
C SER A 55 6.01 -3.15 10.92
N CYS A 56 4.68 -3.23 10.89
CA CYS A 56 3.80 -2.16 10.44
C CYS A 56 2.66 -1.98 11.42
N GLN A 57 2.18 -0.75 11.55
CA GLN A 57 1.06 -0.41 12.43
C GLN A 57 0.24 0.71 11.80
N HIS A 58 -1.08 0.57 11.86
CA HIS A 58 -2.00 1.65 11.53
C HIS A 58 -2.98 1.86 12.70
N SER A 59 -3.45 3.09 12.88
CA SER A 59 -4.40 3.45 13.92
C SER A 59 -5.46 4.37 13.36
N ILE A 60 -6.71 4.14 13.74
CA ILE A 60 -7.87 4.97 13.38
C ILE A 60 -8.46 5.50 14.68
N GLU A 61 -8.62 6.82 14.75
CA GLU A 61 -9.27 7.50 15.86
C GLU A 61 -10.56 8.15 15.36
N ILE A 62 -11.64 7.96 16.12
CA ILE A 62 -12.95 8.55 15.85
C ILE A 62 -13.24 9.55 16.97
N LYS A 63 -13.73 10.73 16.60
CA LYS A 63 -14.14 11.79 17.54
C LYS A 63 -15.61 11.71 17.90
#